data_AF-A0A969NNC5-F1
#
_entry.id   AF-A0A969NNC5-F1
#
_cell.length_a   1.000
_cell.length_b   1.000
_cell.length_c   1.000
_cell.angle_alpha   90.00
_cell.angle_beta   90.00
_cell.angle_gamma   90.00
#
_symmetry.space_group_name_H-M   'P 1'
#
loop_
_entity.id
_entity.type
_entity.pdbx_description
1 polymer ?
#
loop_
_entity_poly.entity_id
_entity_poly.type
_entity_poly.pdbx_seq_one_letter_code
_entity_poly.pdbx_strand_id
1 'polypeptide(L)'
;MGKTGTTSLCEALKILGYQTIHLPQTLDVLDYYQAAADTLVAIAYQQLDKKYSGSKFILTLRPLEEWLISHQKHEQKLQSLYQGKFPQRLKELRLKAYGQWQFEASVWQATYERHHHSVKKYFRDRKKIYYC
;
A
#
# COMPACT_ATOMS: atom_id res chain seq x y z
N MET A 1 2.19 -1.06 2.77
CA MET A 1 1.85 0.32 2.31
C MET A 1 2.69 0.65 1.07
N GLY A 2 2.54 1.82 0.44
CA GLY A 2 3.51 2.25 -0.57
C GLY A 2 4.95 2.28 0.00
N LYS A 3 5.96 2.12 -0.86
CA LYS A 3 7.41 2.19 -0.50
C LYS A 3 7.95 1.04 0.37
N THR A 4 7.22 -0.06 0.49
CA THR A 4 7.67 -1.31 1.14
C THR A 4 7.92 -2.44 0.11
N GLY A 5 8.42 -2.14 -1.08
CA GLY A 5 8.72 -3.17 -2.09
C GLY A 5 7.52 -3.72 -2.89
N THR A 6 6.39 -3.01 -2.88
CA THR A 6 5.14 -3.42 -3.58
C THR A 6 5.33 -3.60 -5.09
N THR A 7 6.17 -2.78 -5.75
CA THR A 7 6.48 -2.93 -7.17
C THR A 7 7.22 -4.24 -7.44
N SER A 8 8.29 -4.54 -6.70
CA SER A 8 9.05 -5.80 -6.83
C SER A 8 8.20 -7.03 -6.52
N LEU A 9 7.32 -6.95 -5.51
CA LEU A 9 6.34 -8.00 -5.22
C LEU A 9 5.41 -8.23 -6.41
N CYS A 10 4.87 -7.17 -7.00
CA CYS A 10 4.01 -7.30 -8.18
C CYS A 10 4.76 -7.93 -9.37
N GLU A 11 6.00 -7.55 -9.63
CA GLU A 11 6.81 -8.17 -10.68
C GLU A 11 7.09 -9.65 -10.40
N ALA A 12 7.39 -10.02 -9.15
CA ALA A 12 7.56 -11.43 -8.78
C ALA A 12 6.27 -12.24 -9.00
N LEU A 13 5.11 -11.69 -8.66
CA LEU A 13 3.82 -12.36 -8.90
C LEU A 13 3.53 -12.52 -10.40
N LYS A 14 3.90 -11.54 -11.23
CA LYS A 14 3.81 -11.68 -12.69
C LYS A 14 4.73 -12.78 -13.22
N ILE A 15 5.96 -12.89 -12.73
CA ILE A 15 6.90 -13.96 -13.10
C ILE A 15 6.31 -15.34 -12.76
N LEU A 16 5.59 -15.45 -11.64
CA LEU A 16 4.88 -16.66 -11.24
C LEU A 16 3.58 -16.93 -12.03
N GLY A 17 3.23 -16.09 -13.01
CA GLY A 17 2.08 -16.27 -13.88
C GLY A 17 0.77 -15.64 -13.39
N TYR A 18 0.79 -14.85 -12.30
CA TYR A 18 -0.41 -14.18 -11.80
C TYR A 18 -0.70 -12.89 -12.56
N GLN A 19 -1.95 -12.72 -13.01
CA GLN A 19 -2.46 -11.44 -13.48
C GLN A 19 -2.46 -10.43 -12.32
N THR A 20 -1.53 -9.47 -12.36
CA THR A 20 -1.22 -8.61 -11.22
C THR A 20 -1.35 -7.13 -11.55
N ILE A 21 -2.03 -6.37 -10.69
CA ILE A 21 -2.14 -4.90 -10.78
C ILE A 21 -1.39 -4.20 -9.64
N HIS A 22 -0.53 -3.23 -9.98
CA HIS A 22 0.14 -2.36 -9.00
C HIS A 22 -0.60 -1.02 -8.91
N LEU A 23 -0.87 -0.55 -7.70
CA LEU A 23 -1.56 0.72 -7.43
C LEU A 23 -2.90 0.84 -8.19
N PRO A 24 -3.87 -0.07 -7.94
CA PRO A 24 -5.17 -0.02 -8.57
C PRO A 24 -5.88 1.31 -8.31
N GLN A 25 -6.68 1.76 -9.29
CA GLN A 25 -7.36 3.06 -9.18
C GLN A 25 -8.57 3.02 -8.26
N THR A 26 -9.30 1.92 -8.33
CA THR A 26 -10.52 1.65 -7.61
C THR A 26 -10.48 0.18 -7.12
N LEU A 27 -11.44 -0.25 -6.31
CA LEU A 27 -11.47 -1.63 -5.82
C LEU A 27 -12.21 -2.59 -6.74
N ASP A 28 -13.09 -2.08 -7.61
CA ASP A 28 -13.83 -2.85 -8.61
C ASP A 28 -12.90 -3.45 -9.68
N VAL A 29 -11.83 -2.75 -10.08
CA VAL A 29 -10.88 -3.32 -11.05
C VAL A 29 -10.23 -4.61 -10.55
N LEU A 30 -10.24 -4.88 -9.23
CA LEU A 30 -9.66 -6.09 -8.66
C LEU A 30 -10.40 -7.36 -9.06
N ASP A 31 -11.64 -7.26 -9.56
CA ASP A 31 -12.38 -8.42 -10.06
C ASP A 31 -11.76 -9.00 -11.35
N TYR A 32 -10.84 -8.28 -12.00
CA TYR A 32 -10.13 -8.69 -13.22
C TYR A 32 -8.68 -9.12 -12.99
N TYR A 33 -8.23 -9.19 -11.73
CA TYR A 33 -6.84 -9.54 -11.40
C TYR A 33 -6.78 -10.64 -10.33
N GLN A 34 -5.73 -11.43 -10.38
CA GLN A 34 -5.45 -12.49 -9.41
C GLN A 34 -4.60 -12.00 -8.25
N ALA A 35 -3.89 -10.88 -8.41
CA ALA A 35 -3.11 -10.24 -7.36
C ALA A 35 -3.10 -8.72 -7.49
N ALA A 36 -2.98 -8.04 -6.34
CA ALA A 36 -2.84 -6.60 -6.29
C ALA A 36 -2.01 -6.14 -5.09
N ALA A 37 -1.33 -5.00 -5.21
CA ALA A 37 -0.59 -4.41 -4.11
C ALA A 37 -0.64 -2.86 -4.15
N ASP A 38 0.05 -2.26 -3.18
CA ASP A 38 0.17 -0.81 -2.94
C ASP A 38 -0.99 -0.20 -2.11
N THR A 39 -1.05 1.12 -2.08
CA THR A 39 -1.66 1.93 -1.03
C THR A 39 -3.16 1.70 -0.92
N LEU A 40 -3.88 1.59 -2.05
CA LEU A 40 -5.31 1.32 -2.03
C LEU A 40 -5.63 -0.07 -1.46
N VAL A 41 -4.83 -1.08 -1.80
CA VAL A 41 -4.96 -2.45 -1.25
C VAL A 41 -4.64 -2.45 0.25
N ALA A 42 -3.60 -1.73 0.66
CA ALA A 42 -3.19 -1.62 2.05
C ALA A 42 -4.27 -0.97 2.93
N ILE A 43 -4.97 0.06 2.46
CA ILE A 43 -6.05 0.68 3.25
C ILE A 43 -7.34 -0.15 3.26
N ALA A 44 -7.59 -0.95 2.22
CA ALA A 44 -8.83 -1.72 2.06
C ALA A 44 -8.73 -3.19 2.49
N TYR A 45 -7.61 -3.63 3.08
CA TYR A 45 -7.33 -5.06 3.31
C TYR A 45 -8.43 -5.83 4.03
N GLN A 46 -9.13 -5.23 5.01
CA GLN A 46 -10.24 -5.88 5.74
C GLN A 46 -11.48 -6.04 4.85
N GLN A 47 -11.79 -5.04 4.03
CA GLN A 47 -12.88 -5.12 3.05
C GLN A 47 -12.57 -6.18 2.00
N LEU A 48 -11.32 -6.22 1.54
CA LEU A 48 -10.86 -7.19 0.55
C LEU A 48 -10.85 -8.62 1.08
N ASP A 49 -10.48 -8.84 2.34
CA ASP A 49 -10.54 -10.14 3.00
C ASP A 49 -11.99 -10.66 3.12
N LYS A 50 -12.95 -9.76 3.34
CA LYS A 50 -14.38 -10.11 3.32
C LYS A 50 -14.90 -10.41 1.92
N LYS A 51 -14.53 -9.57 0.92
CA LYS A 51 -14.98 -9.72 -0.47
C LYS A 51 -14.40 -10.99 -1.11
N TYR A 52 -13.12 -11.26 -0.87
CA TYR A 52 -12.37 -12.36 -1.47
C TYR A 52 -11.90 -13.33 -0.39
N SER A 53 -12.83 -14.08 0.20
CA SER A 53 -12.57 -14.95 1.35
C SER A 53 -11.52 -16.05 1.12
N GLY A 54 -11.25 -16.42 -0.14
CA GLY A 54 -10.20 -17.38 -0.51
C GLY A 54 -8.79 -16.77 -0.67
N SER A 55 -8.67 -15.44 -0.67
CA SER A 55 -7.40 -14.75 -0.94
C SER A 55 -6.38 -14.92 0.19
N LYS A 56 -5.11 -14.90 -0.20
CA LYS A 56 -3.97 -14.83 0.70
C LYS A 56 -3.46 -13.37 0.75
N PHE A 57 -2.92 -12.97 1.89
CA PHE A 57 -2.39 -11.64 2.12
C PHE A 57 -0.88 -11.69 2.35
N ILE A 58 -0.19 -10.68 1.85
CA ILE A 58 1.25 -10.51 2.04
C ILE A 58 1.46 -9.11 2.62
N LEU A 59 2.04 -9.04 3.82
CA LEU A 59 2.47 -7.79 4.42
C LEU A 59 3.96 -7.62 4.16
N THR A 60 4.31 -6.74 3.22
CA THR A 60 5.70 -6.35 2.98
C THR A 60 6.16 -5.34 4.03
N LEU A 61 7.32 -5.59 4.62
CA LEU A 61 7.92 -4.80 5.68
C LEU A 61 9.14 -4.03 5.18
N ARG A 62 9.43 -2.92 5.85
CA ARG A 62 10.67 -2.16 5.68
C ARG A 62 10.98 -1.45 7.00
N PRO A 63 12.24 -1.37 7.45
CA PRO A 63 12.57 -0.56 8.63
C PRO A 63 11.97 0.85 8.53
N LEU A 64 11.38 1.33 9.63
CA LEU A 64 10.61 2.58 9.67
C LEU A 64 11.42 3.77 9.12
N GLU A 65 12.64 3.94 9.61
CA GLU A 65 13.53 5.05 9.19
C GLU A 65 13.79 5.02 7.68
N GLU A 66 14.11 3.85 7.13
CA GLU A 66 14.32 3.72 5.69
C GLU A 66 13.06 3.97 4.87
N TRP A 67 11.90 3.58 5.41
CA TRP A 67 10.61 3.82 4.78
C TRP A 67 10.28 5.31 4.75
N LEU A 68 10.54 6.04 5.84
CA LEU A 68 10.38 7.50 5.91
C LEU A 68 11.32 8.20 4.92
N ILE A 69 12.61 7.85 4.89
CA ILE A 69 13.57 8.38 3.91
C ILE A 69 13.08 8.11 2.48
N SER A 70 12.52 6.93 2.22
CA SER A 70 12.02 6.58 0.89
C SER A 70 10.79 7.41 0.49
N HIS A 71 9.89 7.73 1.42
CA HIS A 71 8.77 8.64 1.18
C HIS A 71 9.23 10.08 0.99
N GLN A 72 10.20 10.56 1.78
CA GLN A 72 10.75 11.90 1.61
C GLN A 72 11.37 12.08 0.22
N LYS A 73 12.19 11.13 -0.25
CA LYS A 73 12.74 11.14 -1.61
C LYS A 73 11.64 11.07 -2.67
N HIS A 74 10.58 10.29 -2.42
CA HIS A 74 9.46 10.20 -3.34
C HIS A 74 8.68 11.52 -3.41
N GLU A 75 8.46 12.18 -2.27
CA GLU A 75 7.82 13.49 -2.19
C GLU A 75 8.60 14.53 -2.99
N GLN A 76 9.92 14.62 -2.82
CA GLN A 76 10.77 15.52 -3.60
C GLN A 76 10.64 15.27 -5.12
N LYS A 77 10.62 14.00 -5.53
CA LYS A 77 10.40 13.63 -6.94
C LYS A 77 9.02 14.08 -7.43
N LEU A 78 7.97 13.92 -6.63
CA LEU A 78 6.61 14.32 -7.00
C LEU A 78 6.47 15.84 -7.06
N GLN A 79 7.10 16.58 -6.14
CA GLN A 79 7.13 18.04 -6.16
C GLN A 79 7.79 18.56 -7.45
N SER A 80 8.91 17.96 -7.85
CA SER A 80 9.59 18.27 -9.11
C SER A 80 8.74 17.91 -10.33
N LEU A 81 8.20 16.67 -10.37
CA LEU A 81 7.40 16.17 -11.49
C LEU A 81 6.15 17.01 -11.75
N TYR A 82 5.45 17.40 -10.69
CA TYR A 82 4.19 18.14 -10.78
C TYR A 82 4.36 19.65 -10.62
N GLN A 83 5.59 20.15 -10.43
CA GLN A 83 5.86 21.57 -10.16
C GLN A 83 4.97 22.13 -9.04
N GLY A 84 4.77 21.34 -7.97
CA GLY A 84 3.86 21.65 -6.86
C GLY A 84 2.35 21.49 -7.15
N LYS A 85 1.94 21.23 -8.39
CA LYS A 85 0.53 21.05 -8.80
C LYS A 85 0.10 19.58 -8.79
N PHE A 86 0.00 19.00 -7.60
CA PHE A 86 -0.32 17.58 -7.41
C PHE A 86 -1.69 17.19 -7.99
N PRO A 87 -1.81 16.05 -8.70
CA PRO A 87 -3.08 15.53 -9.19
C PRO A 87 -4.08 15.30 -8.05
N GLN A 88 -5.35 15.62 -8.28
CA GLN A 88 -6.42 15.50 -7.29
C GLN A 88 -6.52 14.08 -6.71
N ARG A 89 -6.47 13.06 -7.58
CA ARG A 89 -6.52 11.65 -7.18
C ARG A 89 -5.39 11.24 -6.22
N LEU A 90 -4.20 11.80 -6.39
CA LEU A 90 -3.08 11.53 -5.47
C LEU A 90 -3.36 12.14 -4.09
N LYS A 91 -3.93 13.35 -4.06
CA LYS A 91 -4.33 14.01 -2.80
C LYS A 91 -5.40 13.18 -2.07
N GLU A 92 -6.41 12.73 -2.78
CA GLU A 92 -7.49 11.89 -2.23
C GLU A 92 -6.98 10.56 -1.69
N LEU A 93 -6.09 9.87 -2.44
CA LEU A 93 -5.49 8.63 -1.97
C LEU A 93 -4.69 8.84 -0.69
N ARG A 94 -3.94 9.94 -0.60
CA ARG A 94 -3.17 10.27 0.61
C ARG A 94 -4.06 10.68 1.77
N LEU A 95 -5.11 11.47 1.55
CA LEU A 95 -6.11 11.78 2.57
C LEU A 95 -6.72 10.51 3.16
N LYS A 96 -7.09 9.54 2.31
CA LYS A 96 -7.61 8.24 2.76
C LYS A 96 -6.59 7.42 3.54
N ALA A 97 -5.32 7.45 3.13
CA ALA A 97 -4.28 6.61 3.72
C ALA A 97 -3.66 7.20 5.01
N TYR A 98 -3.45 8.51 5.04
CA TYR A 98 -2.66 9.20 6.08
C TYR A 98 -3.45 10.26 6.84
N GLY A 99 -4.69 10.57 6.43
CA GLY A 99 -5.50 11.66 7.01
C GLY A 99 -5.13 13.05 6.49
N GLN A 100 -4.07 13.18 5.70
CA GLN A 100 -3.64 14.41 5.03
C GLN A 100 -2.94 14.10 3.71
N TRP A 101 -2.84 15.10 2.83
CA TRP A 101 -2.23 14.91 1.51
C TRP A 101 -0.76 15.34 1.43
N GLN A 102 -0.32 16.24 2.29
CA GLN A 102 1.07 16.69 2.37
C GLN A 102 1.88 15.72 3.20
N PHE A 103 3.09 15.40 2.73
CA PHE A 103 4.00 14.57 3.50
C PHE A 103 4.44 15.31 4.76
N GLU A 104 4.29 14.63 5.90
CA GLU A 104 4.81 15.06 7.19
C GLU A 104 5.27 13.79 7.91
N ALA A 105 6.51 13.80 8.40
CA ALA A 105 7.17 12.58 8.84
C ALA A 105 6.47 11.93 10.04
N SER A 106 6.02 12.74 11.00
CA SER A 106 5.36 12.24 12.21
C SER A 106 4.01 11.57 11.89
N VAL A 107 3.23 12.13 10.96
CA VAL A 107 1.96 11.55 10.49
C VAL A 107 2.20 10.24 9.74
N TRP A 108 3.23 10.19 8.88
CA TRP A 108 3.58 8.97 8.14
C TRP A 108 4.04 7.87 9.09
N GLN A 109 4.88 8.20 10.07
CA GLN A 109 5.32 7.27 11.12
C GLN A 109 4.13 6.71 11.89
N ALA A 110 3.28 7.57 12.45
CA ALA A 110 2.11 7.14 13.22
C ALA A 110 1.16 6.27 12.38
N THR A 111 1.00 6.59 11.09
CA THR A 111 0.20 5.79 10.16
C THR A 111 0.84 4.44 9.89
N TYR A 112 2.16 4.39 9.67
CA TYR A 112 2.91 3.15 9.47
C TYR A 112 2.74 2.21 10.66
N GLU A 113 3.01 2.70 11.87
CA GLU A 113 2.91 1.90 13.10
C GLU A 113 1.48 1.39 13.31
N ARG A 114 0.49 2.28 13.19
CA ARG A 114 -0.93 1.93 13.32
C ARG A 114 -1.36 0.90 12.29
N HIS A 115 -0.98 1.06 11.03
CA HIS A 115 -1.34 0.13 9.96
C HIS A 115 -0.73 -1.26 10.21
N HIS A 116 0.57 -1.33 10.48
CA HIS A 116 1.25 -2.61 10.72
C HIS A 116 0.71 -3.31 11.97
N HIS A 117 0.46 -2.57 13.06
CA HIS A 117 -0.19 -3.12 14.24
C HIS A 117 -1.59 -3.65 13.91
N SER A 118 -2.39 -2.89 13.16
CA SER A 118 -3.76 -3.27 12.81
C SER A 118 -3.81 -4.51 11.92
N VAL A 119 -2.94 -4.60 10.91
CA VAL A 119 -2.84 -5.79 10.03
C VAL A 119 -2.43 -7.02 10.83
N LYS A 120 -1.36 -6.92 11.64
CA LYS A 120 -0.90 -8.03 12.51
C LYS A 120 -1.98 -8.46 13.49
N LYS A 121 -2.73 -7.51 14.07
CA LYS A 121 -3.85 -7.80 14.98
C LYS A 121 -5.00 -8.48 14.23
N TYR A 122 -5.37 -8.00 13.06
CA TYR A 122 -6.48 -8.53 12.27
C TYR A 122 -6.25 -9.98 11.79
N PHE A 123 -5.02 -10.30 11.40
CA PHE A 123 -4.67 -11.64 10.89
C PHE A 123 -4.02 -12.56 11.93
N ARG A 124 -3.99 -12.18 13.22
CA ARG A 124 -3.30 -12.92 14.30
C ARG A 124 -3.64 -14.41 14.32
N ASP A 125 -4.93 -14.74 14.20
CA ASP A 125 -5.44 -16.11 14.32
C ASP A 125 -5.70 -16.77 12.96
N ARG A 126 -5.14 -16.23 11.87
CA ARG A 126 -5.43 -16.66 10.50
C ARG A 126 -4.16 -17.11 9.78
N LYS A 127 -4.16 -18.35 9.26
CA LYS A 127 -3.09 -18.92 8.40
C LYS A 127 -3.06 -18.34 6.96
N LYS A 128 -3.54 -17.11 6.76
CA LYS A 128 -3.71 -16.50 5.43
C LYS A 128 -2.76 -15.33 5.16
N ILE A 129 -1.88 -14.98 6.11
CA ILE A 129 -0.93 -13.87 5.96
C ILE A 129 0.51 -14.38 5.91
N TYR A 130 1.30 -13.81 5.00
CA TYR A 130 2.75 -13.96 4.93
C TYR A 130 3.42 -12.61 5.24
N TYR A 131 4.60 -12.66 5.84
CA TYR A 131 5.43 -11.49 6.13
C TYR A 131 6.69 -11.60 5.27
N CYS A 132 7.01 -10.55 4.52
CA CYS A 132 8.19 -10.49 3.68
C CYS A 132 8.88 -9.13 3.73
#